data_AF-A0A939D108-F1
#
_entry.id   AF-A0A939D108-F1
#
_cell.length_a   1.000
_cell.length_b   1.000
_cell.length_c   1.000
_cell.angle_alpha   90.00
_cell.angle_beta   90.00
_cell.angle_gamma   90.00
#
_symmetry.space_group_name_H-M   'P 1'
#
loop_
_entity.id
_entity.type
_entity.pdbx_description
1 polymer ?
#
loop_
_entity_poly.entity_id
_entity_poly.type
_entity_poly.pdbx_seq_one_letter_code
_entity_poly.pdbx_strand_id
1 'polypeptide(L)'
;MAVRHQLVHQTHQEIPAYSHAICYQAVLNLISDATSPDRLMGQQYDETVMLPIHVRNQDLYTLCHLYTNKLMLSVLFQDYQKATEEAQKAEELLDSAVGMPLVPLVNFYQSLAQLANYADTSQAEQSVILQKVAVNQDRLEQWASQAPANYLHKFHLIETQRQHILGNKAEAIDLYNRAISFAKANEYIQEEALANELAAKFYLDWGKAAHCWGLPD
;
A
#
# COMPACT_ATOMS: atom_id res chain seq x y z
N MET A 1 -7.59 -20.56 20.45
CA MET A 1 -8.32 -20.59 19.16
C MET A 1 -9.79 -20.95 19.35
N ALA A 2 -10.11 -22.13 19.89
CA ALA A 2 -11.52 -22.58 20.08
C ALA A 2 -12.41 -21.61 20.90
N VAL A 3 -11.89 -21.03 21.98
CA VAL A 3 -12.65 -20.12 22.86
C VAL A 3 -12.97 -18.77 22.18
N ARG A 4 -12.07 -18.25 21.33
CA ARG A 4 -12.30 -16.99 20.59
C ARG A 4 -13.34 -17.17 19.49
N HIS A 5 -13.28 -18.27 18.74
CA HIS A 5 -14.28 -18.60 17.73
C HIS A 5 -15.67 -18.80 18.34
N GLN A 6 -15.77 -19.50 19.49
CA GLN A 6 -17.06 -19.69 20.17
C GLN A 6 -17.70 -18.38 20.64
N LEU A 7 -16.90 -17.43 21.15
CA LEU A 7 -17.43 -16.14 21.61
C LEU A 7 -17.93 -15.27 20.44
N VAL A 8 -17.20 -15.26 19.32
CA VAL A 8 -17.53 -14.46 18.13
C VAL A 8 -18.83 -14.93 17.46
N HIS A 9 -19.08 -16.24 17.41
CA HIS A 9 -20.34 -16.79 16.92
C HIS A 9 -21.52 -16.49 17.86
N GLN A 10 -21.29 -16.38 19.17
CA GLN A 10 -22.34 -16.04 20.14
C GLN A 10 -22.74 -14.55 20.08
N THR A 11 -21.83 -13.67 19.66
CA THR A 11 -22.07 -12.23 19.60
C THR A 11 -22.49 -11.72 18.22
N HIS A 12 -22.55 -12.59 17.20
CA HIS A 12 -22.78 -12.24 15.80
C HIS A 12 -21.79 -11.16 15.27
N GLN A 13 -20.58 -11.09 15.83
CA GLN A 13 -19.55 -10.10 15.45
C GLN A 13 -18.42 -10.71 14.60
N GLU A 14 -18.80 -11.51 13.61
CA GLU A 14 -17.85 -12.24 12.78
C GLU A 14 -16.98 -11.31 11.93
N ILE A 15 -17.57 -10.32 11.26
CA ILE A 15 -16.85 -9.39 10.38
C ILE A 15 -15.77 -8.58 11.13
N PRO A 16 -16.08 -7.92 12.27
CA PRO A 16 -15.04 -7.24 13.06
C PRO A 16 -13.94 -8.20 13.55
N ALA A 17 -14.30 -9.43 13.92
CA ALA A 17 -13.32 -10.42 14.37
C ALA A 17 -12.38 -10.86 13.24
N TYR A 18 -12.90 -11.09 12.03
CA TYR A 18 -12.08 -11.39 10.86
C TYR A 18 -11.17 -10.24 10.50
N SER A 19 -11.69 -9.01 10.50
CA SER A 19 -10.90 -7.82 10.21
C SER A 19 -9.76 -7.63 11.20
N HIS A 20 -10.00 -7.82 12.49
CA HIS A 20 -8.95 -7.80 13.50
C HIS A 20 -7.92 -8.91 13.28
N ALA A 21 -8.36 -10.13 12.97
CA ALA A 21 -7.47 -11.25 12.70
C ALA A 21 -6.55 -10.99 11.50
N ILE A 22 -7.08 -10.42 10.42
CA ILE A 22 -6.33 -10.00 9.22
C ILE A 22 -5.26 -8.97 9.60
N CYS A 23 -5.62 -7.88 10.27
CA CYS A 23 -4.66 -6.85 10.68
C CYS A 23 -3.59 -7.41 11.61
N TYR A 24 -3.98 -8.24 12.58
CA TYR A 24 -3.02 -8.82 13.51
C TYR A 24 -2.03 -9.73 12.77
N GLN A 25 -2.50 -10.56 11.84
CA GLN A 25 -1.60 -11.38 11.04
C GLN A 25 -0.69 -10.53 10.14
N ALA A 26 -1.19 -9.44 9.55
CA ALA A 26 -0.38 -8.51 8.77
C ALA A 26 0.75 -7.89 9.61
N VAL A 27 0.46 -7.48 10.85
CA VAL A 27 1.48 -6.98 11.78
C VAL A 27 2.50 -8.08 12.12
N LEU A 28 2.05 -9.31 12.38
CA LEU A 28 2.95 -10.44 12.64
C LEU A 28 3.89 -10.68 11.46
N ASN A 29 3.39 -10.59 10.23
CA ASN A 29 4.21 -10.73 9.02
C ASN A 29 5.27 -9.62 8.88
N LEU A 30 5.02 -8.42 9.41
CA LEU A 30 5.97 -7.31 9.39
C LEU A 30 7.07 -7.42 10.46
N ILE A 31 6.81 -8.10 11.58
CA ILE A 31 7.74 -8.16 12.73
C ILE A 31 8.43 -9.51 12.90
N SER A 32 8.06 -10.53 12.13
CA SER A 32 8.65 -11.87 12.18
C SER A 32 9.36 -12.21 10.88
N ASP A 33 10.34 -13.11 10.96
CA ASP A 33 10.99 -13.71 9.79
C ASP A 33 10.02 -14.70 9.11
N ALA A 34 9.00 -14.16 8.44
CA ALA A 34 8.06 -14.94 7.65
C ALA A 34 8.69 -15.24 6.28
N THR A 35 8.62 -16.51 5.85
CA THR A 35 9.13 -16.93 4.53
C THR A 35 8.33 -16.38 3.35
N SER A 36 7.12 -15.85 3.59
CA SER A 36 6.27 -15.20 2.59
C SER A 36 5.43 -14.12 3.27
N PRO A 37 6.04 -12.97 3.59
CA PRO A 37 5.43 -11.97 4.47
C PRO A 37 4.29 -11.19 3.79
N ASP A 38 4.17 -11.31 2.48
CA ASP A 38 3.08 -10.83 1.62
C ASP A 38 1.83 -11.75 1.62
N ARG A 39 1.91 -12.94 2.24
CA ARG A 39 0.80 -13.88 2.39
C ARG A 39 0.32 -13.94 3.83
N LEU A 40 -0.99 -13.77 4.04
CA LEU A 40 -1.59 -13.80 5.37
C LEU A 40 -1.87 -15.26 5.79
N MET A 41 -0.78 -16.00 6.03
CA MET A 41 -0.79 -17.39 6.45
C MET A 41 -0.09 -17.53 7.80
N GLY A 42 -0.84 -17.47 8.88
CA GLY A 42 -0.29 -17.68 10.20
C GLY A 42 -1.33 -18.03 11.24
N GLN A 43 -0.90 -18.01 12.50
CA GLN A 43 -1.72 -18.48 13.60
C GLN A 43 -2.95 -17.60 13.82
N GLN A 44 -2.92 -16.31 13.47
CA GLN A 44 -4.08 -15.43 13.73
C GLN A 44 -5.07 -15.44 12.56
N TYR A 45 -4.56 -15.60 11.34
CA TYR A 45 -5.37 -15.67 10.13
C TYR A 45 -4.66 -16.53 9.09
N ASP A 46 -5.41 -17.42 8.43
CA ASP A 46 -4.92 -18.23 7.32
C ASP A 46 -5.83 -18.03 6.10
N GLU A 47 -5.35 -17.25 5.13
CA GLU A 47 -6.08 -16.93 3.91
C GLU A 47 -6.45 -18.17 3.07
N THR A 48 -5.68 -19.26 3.16
CA THR A 48 -5.96 -20.49 2.40
C THR A 48 -7.23 -21.20 2.89
N VAL A 49 -7.55 -21.02 4.17
CA VAL A 49 -8.75 -21.58 4.82
C VAL A 49 -9.89 -20.57 4.80
N MET A 50 -9.60 -19.30 5.09
CA MET A 50 -10.62 -18.29 5.33
C MET A 50 -11.15 -17.63 4.04
N LEU A 51 -10.32 -17.46 3.00
CA LEU A 51 -10.75 -16.83 1.75
C LEU A 51 -11.96 -17.57 1.12
N PRO A 52 -11.97 -18.92 0.97
CA PRO A 52 -13.14 -19.62 0.46
C PRO A 52 -14.41 -19.42 1.30
N ILE A 53 -14.27 -19.22 2.61
CA ILE A 53 -15.39 -18.96 3.52
C ILE A 53 -15.97 -17.57 3.28
N HIS A 54 -15.12 -16.53 3.22
CA HIS A 54 -15.56 -15.17 2.93
C HIS A 54 -16.23 -15.06 1.56
N VAL A 55 -15.66 -15.70 0.54
CA VAL A 55 -16.26 -15.76 -0.81
C VAL A 55 -17.63 -16.44 -0.77
N ARG A 56 -17.74 -17.60 -0.13
CA ARG A 56 -19.02 -18.33 -0.02
C ARG A 56 -20.09 -17.51 0.70
N ASN A 57 -19.70 -16.79 1.74
CA ASN A 57 -20.61 -16.00 2.56
C ASN A 57 -20.90 -14.60 1.96
N GLN A 58 -20.30 -14.27 0.82
CA GLN A 58 -20.38 -12.94 0.21
C GLN A 58 -20.00 -11.82 1.20
N ASP A 59 -19.00 -12.06 2.03
CA ASP A 59 -18.48 -11.09 3.00
C ASP A 59 -17.56 -10.09 2.28
N LEU A 60 -18.18 -9.20 1.50
CA LEU A 60 -17.48 -8.31 0.57
C LEU A 60 -16.53 -7.34 1.30
N TYR A 61 -16.93 -6.86 2.48
CA TYR A 61 -16.09 -5.98 3.27
C TYR A 61 -14.82 -6.69 3.76
N THR A 62 -14.94 -7.90 4.33
CA THR A 62 -13.76 -8.64 4.78
C THR A 62 -12.85 -9.00 3.61
N LEU A 63 -13.41 -9.32 2.44
CA LEU A 63 -12.64 -9.54 1.22
C LEU A 63 -11.88 -8.27 0.78
N CYS A 64 -12.55 -7.12 0.73
CA CYS A 64 -11.93 -5.84 0.42
C CYS A 64 -10.78 -5.53 1.40
N HIS A 65 -11.02 -5.74 2.69
CA HIS A 65 -10.05 -5.52 3.74
C HIS A 65 -8.85 -6.47 3.64
N LEU A 66 -9.09 -7.76 3.33
CA LEU A 66 -8.06 -8.75 3.07
C LEU A 66 -7.16 -8.31 1.91
N TYR A 67 -7.74 -8.03 0.74
CA TYR A 67 -6.97 -7.63 -0.44
C TYR A 67 -6.24 -6.30 -0.24
N THR A 68 -6.80 -5.35 0.52
CA THR A 68 -6.11 -4.11 0.88
C THR A 68 -4.85 -4.36 1.72
N ASN A 69 -4.93 -5.26 2.72
CA ASN A 69 -3.75 -5.62 3.51
C ASN A 69 -2.70 -6.34 2.66
N LYS A 70 -3.12 -7.24 1.76
CA LYS A 70 -2.20 -7.92 0.84
C LYS A 70 -1.53 -6.95 -0.12
N LEU A 71 -2.29 -6.00 -0.68
CA LEU A 71 -1.73 -4.91 -1.49
C LEU A 71 -0.65 -4.15 -0.72
N MET A 72 -0.95 -3.69 0.50
CA MET A 72 0.02 -2.98 1.35
C MET A 72 1.29 -3.82 1.58
N LEU A 73 1.13 -5.08 1.99
CA LEU A 73 2.28 -5.97 2.24
C LEU A 73 3.10 -6.21 0.96
N SER A 74 2.45 -6.48 -0.16
CA SER A 74 3.14 -6.66 -1.45
C SER A 74 3.94 -5.42 -1.85
N VAL A 75 3.44 -4.20 -1.61
CA VAL A 75 4.20 -2.97 -1.84
C VAL A 75 5.40 -2.86 -0.89
N LEU A 76 5.21 -3.12 0.41
CA LEU A 76 6.29 -3.03 1.40
C LEU A 76 7.40 -4.06 1.15
N PHE A 77 7.06 -5.25 0.65
CA PHE A 77 8.01 -6.28 0.25
C PHE A 77 8.37 -6.25 -1.24
N GLN A 78 7.95 -5.20 -1.95
CA GLN A 78 8.35 -4.88 -3.33
C GLN A 78 7.94 -5.92 -4.39
N ASP A 79 6.96 -6.76 -4.09
CA ASP A 79 6.28 -7.58 -5.10
C ASP A 79 5.19 -6.74 -5.79
N TYR A 80 5.63 -5.80 -6.63
CA TYR A 80 4.73 -4.83 -7.26
C TYR A 80 3.80 -5.46 -8.29
N GLN A 81 4.19 -6.56 -8.94
CA GLN A 81 3.31 -7.31 -9.83
C GLN A 81 2.12 -7.85 -9.03
N LYS A 82 2.38 -8.58 -7.95
CA LYS A 82 1.32 -9.08 -7.07
C LYS A 82 0.52 -7.93 -6.46
N ALA A 83 1.16 -6.83 -6.07
CA ALA A 83 0.46 -5.65 -5.55
C ALA A 83 -0.60 -5.14 -6.55
N THR A 84 -0.30 -5.08 -7.85
CA THR A 84 -1.30 -4.66 -8.85
C THR A 84 -2.48 -5.64 -8.95
N GLU A 85 -2.25 -6.95 -8.83
CA GLU A 85 -3.31 -7.96 -8.81
C GLU A 85 -4.23 -7.83 -7.59
N GLU A 86 -3.65 -7.65 -6.39
CA GLU A 86 -4.44 -7.48 -5.16
C GLU A 86 -5.16 -6.12 -5.15
N ALA A 87 -4.57 -5.07 -5.74
CA ALA A 87 -5.23 -3.78 -5.92
C ALA A 87 -6.49 -3.90 -6.77
N GLN A 88 -6.45 -4.67 -7.87
CA GLN A 88 -7.62 -4.85 -8.73
C GLN A 88 -8.77 -5.51 -7.96
N LYS A 89 -8.48 -6.59 -7.22
CA LYS A 89 -9.50 -7.28 -6.40
C LYS A 89 -10.05 -6.38 -5.29
N ALA A 90 -9.20 -5.56 -4.66
CA ALA A 90 -9.64 -4.61 -3.65
C ALA A 90 -10.53 -3.51 -4.25
N GLU A 91 -10.14 -2.99 -5.42
CA GLU A 91 -10.84 -1.92 -6.13
C GLU A 91 -12.27 -2.32 -6.53
N GLU A 92 -12.45 -3.55 -7.04
CA GLU A 92 -13.77 -4.11 -7.39
C GLU A 92 -14.73 -4.21 -6.20
N LEU A 93 -14.20 -4.16 -4.97
CA LEU A 93 -14.96 -4.31 -3.73
C LEU A 93 -15.07 -3.03 -2.91
N LEU A 94 -14.55 -1.89 -3.37
CA LEU A 94 -14.50 -0.65 -2.58
C LEU A 94 -15.87 -0.13 -2.15
N ASP A 95 -16.93 -0.40 -2.92
CA ASP A 95 -18.31 -0.03 -2.56
C ASP A 95 -18.80 -0.74 -1.29
N SER A 96 -18.20 -1.88 -0.92
CA SER A 96 -18.49 -2.57 0.34
C SER A 96 -17.81 -1.93 1.56
N ALA A 97 -16.91 -0.96 1.34
CA ALA A 97 -16.08 -0.32 2.36
C ALA A 97 -16.33 1.20 2.47
N VAL A 98 -17.52 1.67 2.08
CA VAL A 98 -17.89 3.09 2.20
C VAL A 98 -17.79 3.55 3.66
N GLY A 99 -17.16 4.71 3.87
CA GLY A 99 -16.93 5.28 5.20
C GLY A 99 -15.74 4.69 5.96
N MET A 100 -15.05 3.71 5.37
CA MET A 100 -13.83 3.12 5.93
C MET A 100 -12.58 3.72 5.25
N PRO A 101 -11.41 3.71 5.92
CA PRO A 101 -10.19 4.28 5.35
C PRO A 101 -9.57 3.45 4.20
N LEU A 102 -10.25 2.42 3.71
CA LEU A 102 -9.73 1.51 2.67
C LEU A 102 -9.59 2.21 1.31
N VAL A 103 -10.53 3.10 0.94
CA VAL A 103 -10.52 3.76 -0.38
C VAL A 103 -9.23 4.58 -0.60
N PRO A 104 -8.80 5.46 0.32
CA PRO A 104 -7.52 6.16 0.18
C PRO A 104 -6.30 5.24 0.22
N LEU A 105 -6.34 4.15 1.01
CA LEU A 105 -5.22 3.20 1.09
C LEU A 105 -5.04 2.43 -0.23
N VAL A 106 -6.12 1.91 -0.81
CA VAL A 106 -6.08 1.23 -2.11
C VAL A 106 -5.59 2.19 -3.19
N ASN A 107 -6.13 3.41 -3.23
CA ASN A 107 -5.68 4.44 -4.17
C ASN A 107 -4.16 4.71 -4.09
N PHE A 108 -3.64 4.91 -2.87
CA PHE A 108 -2.23 5.21 -2.63
C PHE A 108 -1.31 4.04 -3.00
N TYR A 109 -1.53 2.86 -2.44
CA TYR A 109 -0.67 1.70 -2.68
C TYR A 109 -0.79 1.15 -4.10
N GLN A 110 -1.98 1.21 -4.72
CA GLN A 110 -2.13 0.87 -6.13
C GLN A 110 -1.29 1.80 -7.01
N SER A 111 -1.29 3.10 -6.72
CA SER A 111 -0.52 4.08 -7.50
C SER A 111 0.98 3.84 -7.38
N LEU A 112 1.48 3.52 -6.18
CA LEU A 112 2.88 3.11 -5.99
C LEU A 112 3.23 1.85 -6.79
N ALA A 113 2.41 0.80 -6.71
CA ALA A 113 2.65 -0.45 -7.43
C ALA A 113 2.65 -0.27 -8.95
N GLN A 114 1.69 0.50 -9.48
CA GLN A 114 1.59 0.81 -10.90
C GLN A 114 2.82 1.58 -11.39
N LEU A 115 3.28 2.59 -10.65
CA LEU A 115 4.47 3.37 -11.02
C LEU A 115 5.76 2.56 -10.91
N ALA A 116 5.86 1.65 -9.93
CA ALA A 116 7.03 0.79 -9.77
C ALA A 116 7.19 -0.20 -10.94
N ASN A 117 6.09 -0.73 -11.49
CA ASN A 117 6.12 -1.62 -12.66
C ASN A 117 6.29 -0.88 -14.00
N TYR A 118 6.25 0.46 -14.01
CA TYR A 118 6.17 1.25 -15.24
C TYR A 118 7.30 0.93 -16.24
N ALA A 119 8.54 0.82 -15.77
CA ALA A 119 9.70 0.60 -16.63
C ALA A 119 9.71 -0.77 -17.31
N ASP A 120 9.07 -1.77 -16.70
CA ASP A 120 9.08 -3.17 -17.16
C ASP A 120 7.88 -3.52 -18.05
N THR A 121 7.02 -2.54 -18.36
CA THR A 121 5.80 -2.73 -19.16
C THR A 121 5.91 -2.16 -20.57
N SER A 122 5.02 -2.59 -21.46
CA SER A 122 4.96 -2.07 -22.83
C SER A 122 4.51 -0.59 -22.85
N GLN A 123 4.81 0.13 -23.94
CA GLN A 123 4.40 1.54 -24.08
C GLN A 123 2.87 1.75 -24.00
N ALA A 124 2.09 0.76 -24.43
CA ALA A 124 0.63 0.79 -24.31
C ALA A 124 0.20 0.69 -22.84
N GLU A 125 0.80 -0.23 -22.07
CA GLU A 125 0.54 -0.40 -20.65
C GLU A 125 1.02 0.80 -19.82
N GLN A 126 2.17 1.38 -20.16
CA GLN A 126 2.68 2.62 -19.57
C GLN A 126 1.67 3.77 -19.65
N SER A 127 0.98 3.91 -20.79
CA SER A 127 -0.06 4.93 -20.97
C SER A 127 -1.27 4.67 -20.06
N VAL A 128 -1.66 3.41 -19.90
CA VAL A 128 -2.75 3.00 -18.99
C VAL A 128 -2.37 3.25 -17.53
N ILE A 129 -1.14 2.92 -17.15
CA ILE A 129 -0.58 3.19 -15.81
C ILE A 129 -0.67 4.69 -15.50
N LEU A 130 -0.17 5.55 -16.39
CA LEU A 130 -0.17 6.99 -16.16
C LEU A 130 -1.58 7.57 -16.06
N GLN A 131 -2.52 7.09 -16.89
CA GLN A 131 -3.92 7.50 -16.80
C GLN A 131 -4.54 7.09 -15.47
N LYS A 132 -4.31 5.84 -15.04
CA LYS A 132 -4.82 5.33 -13.76
C LYS A 132 -4.28 6.14 -12.57
N VAL A 133 -2.98 6.38 -12.56
CA VAL A 133 -2.30 7.17 -11.52
C VAL A 133 -2.80 8.61 -11.51
N ALA A 134 -3.06 9.22 -12.68
CA ALA A 134 -3.62 10.58 -12.75
C ALA A 134 -4.99 10.67 -12.07
N VAL A 135 -5.90 9.73 -12.38
CA VAL A 135 -7.22 9.65 -11.72
C VAL A 135 -7.07 9.46 -10.21
N ASN A 136 -6.10 8.65 -9.79
CA ASN A 136 -5.85 8.43 -8.37
C ASN A 136 -5.29 9.68 -7.68
N GLN A 137 -4.37 10.40 -8.33
CA GLN A 137 -3.82 11.67 -7.86
C GLN A 137 -4.89 12.75 -7.71
N ASP A 138 -5.82 12.88 -8.66
CA ASP A 138 -6.92 13.85 -8.56
C ASP A 138 -7.78 13.62 -7.31
N ARG A 139 -8.06 12.34 -6.98
CA ARG A 139 -8.78 11.98 -5.75
C ARG A 139 -7.96 12.28 -4.50
N LEU A 140 -6.68 11.95 -4.53
CA LEU A 140 -5.77 12.16 -3.41
C LEU A 140 -5.52 13.66 -3.14
N GLU A 141 -5.50 14.48 -4.18
CA GLU A 141 -5.47 15.95 -4.08
C GLU A 141 -6.72 16.49 -3.39
N GLN A 142 -7.91 16.02 -3.79
CA GLN A 142 -9.16 16.42 -3.13
C GLN A 142 -9.14 16.07 -1.63
N TRP A 143 -8.71 14.86 -1.28
CA TRP A 143 -8.57 14.48 0.13
C TRP A 143 -7.50 15.29 0.86
N ALA A 144 -6.36 15.54 0.24
CA ALA A 144 -5.29 16.36 0.81
C ALA A 144 -5.72 17.83 1.02
N SER A 145 -6.60 18.36 0.18
CA SER A 145 -7.16 19.70 0.36
C SER A 145 -8.07 19.82 1.60
N GLN A 146 -8.75 18.73 1.96
CA GLN A 146 -9.71 18.68 3.07
C GLN A 146 -9.06 18.24 4.39
N ALA A 147 -8.13 17.29 4.32
CA ALA A 147 -7.44 16.71 5.47
C ALA A 147 -5.96 16.51 5.14
N PRO A 148 -5.17 17.60 5.02
CA PRO A 148 -3.79 17.54 4.58
C PRO A 148 -2.95 16.63 5.46
N ALA A 149 -3.13 16.69 6.79
CA ALA A 149 -2.48 15.84 7.79
C ALA A 149 -2.53 14.33 7.43
N ASN A 150 -3.61 13.88 6.79
CA ASN A 150 -3.83 12.46 6.52
C ASN A 150 -3.33 12.02 5.13
N TYR A 151 -3.25 12.95 4.17
CA TYR A 151 -3.15 12.59 2.75
C TYR A 151 -2.07 13.35 1.96
N LEU A 152 -1.60 14.50 2.45
CA LEU A 152 -0.69 15.35 1.67
C LEU A 152 0.68 14.70 1.46
N HIS A 153 1.21 13.97 2.45
CA HIS A 153 2.44 13.20 2.28
C HIS A 153 2.30 12.06 1.29
N LYS A 154 1.13 11.41 1.23
CA LYS A 154 0.82 10.39 0.21
C LYS A 154 0.84 11.01 -1.18
N PHE A 155 0.16 12.15 -1.35
CA PHE A 155 0.12 12.90 -2.61
C PHE A 155 1.52 13.26 -3.09
N HIS A 156 2.34 13.84 -2.21
CA HIS A 156 3.73 14.19 -2.54
C HIS A 156 4.56 12.97 -2.93
N LEU A 157 4.38 11.83 -2.26
CA LEU A 157 5.14 10.63 -2.58
C LEU A 157 4.78 10.06 -3.96
N ILE A 158 3.50 10.04 -4.34
CA ILE A 158 3.09 9.62 -5.68
C ILE A 158 3.63 10.58 -6.74
N GLU A 159 3.49 11.89 -6.51
CA GLU A 159 3.98 12.89 -7.46
C GLU A 159 5.49 12.78 -7.68
N THR A 160 6.23 12.43 -6.63
CA THR A 160 7.67 12.18 -6.72
C THR A 160 8.00 11.10 -7.75
N GLN A 161 7.30 9.96 -7.70
CA GLN A 161 7.51 8.85 -8.64
C GLN A 161 7.14 9.26 -10.07
N ARG A 162 6.07 10.05 -10.25
CA ARG A 162 5.69 10.60 -11.56
C ARG A 162 6.77 11.51 -12.12
N GLN A 163 7.29 12.44 -11.31
CA GLN A 163 8.36 13.35 -11.74
C GLN A 163 9.66 12.60 -12.04
N HIS A 164 9.96 11.51 -11.33
CA HIS A 164 11.09 10.64 -11.66
C HIS A 164 10.94 10.03 -13.07
N ILE A 165 9.78 9.45 -13.39
CA ILE A 165 9.49 8.88 -14.72
C ILE A 165 9.58 9.95 -15.82
N LEU A 166 9.17 11.18 -15.53
CA LEU A 166 9.26 12.31 -16.46
C LEU A 166 10.68 12.90 -16.58
N GLY A 167 11.65 12.41 -15.80
CA GLY A 167 13.03 12.91 -15.81
C GLY A 167 13.27 14.20 -15.00
N ASN A 168 12.26 14.69 -14.28
CA ASN A 168 12.29 15.92 -13.50
C ASN A 168 12.89 15.72 -12.11
N LYS A 169 14.20 15.41 -12.06
CA LYS A 169 14.90 15.01 -10.83
C LYS A 169 14.86 16.05 -9.71
N ALA A 170 14.98 17.33 -10.04
CA ALA A 170 14.98 18.40 -9.04
C ALA A 170 13.63 18.48 -8.30
N GLU A 171 12.54 18.37 -9.05
CA GLU A 171 11.17 18.36 -8.50
C GLU A 171 10.94 17.12 -7.64
N ALA A 172 11.38 15.95 -8.10
CA ALA A 172 11.29 14.70 -7.35
C ALA A 172 11.99 14.79 -5.98
N ILE A 173 13.16 15.42 -5.91
CA ILE A 173 13.90 15.61 -4.63
C ILE A 173 13.12 16.49 -3.66
N ASP A 174 12.56 17.61 -4.14
CA ASP A 174 11.78 18.50 -3.28
C ASP A 174 10.52 17.80 -2.77
N LEU A 175 9.84 17.05 -3.65
CA LEU A 175 8.66 16.27 -3.29
C LEU A 175 8.96 15.13 -2.30
N TYR A 176 10.09 14.43 -2.42
CA TYR A 176 10.52 13.47 -1.39
C TYR A 176 10.69 14.13 -0.02
N ASN A 177 11.39 15.27 0.03
CA ASN A 177 11.60 16.01 1.28
C ASN A 177 10.28 16.43 1.90
N ARG A 178 9.31 16.89 1.09
CA ARG A 178 7.97 17.23 1.55
C ARG A 178 7.22 16.00 2.04
N ALA A 179 7.21 14.89 1.30
CA ALA A 179 6.55 13.65 1.69
C ALA A 179 7.08 13.15 3.05
N ILE A 180 8.41 13.06 3.19
CA ILE A 180 9.07 12.59 4.42
C ILE A 180 8.79 13.53 5.59
N SER A 181 9.02 14.83 5.42
CA SER A 181 8.84 15.80 6.50
C SER A 181 7.40 15.88 6.97
N PHE A 182 6.45 15.79 6.04
CA PHE A 182 5.03 15.89 6.34
C PHE A 182 4.49 14.59 6.97
N ALA A 183 4.91 13.41 6.50
CA ALA A 183 4.59 12.14 7.14
C ALA A 183 5.12 12.11 8.59
N LYS A 184 6.37 12.56 8.80
CA LYS A 184 6.99 12.67 10.11
C LYS A 184 6.24 13.63 11.04
N ALA A 185 5.91 14.82 10.55
CA ALA A 185 5.22 15.84 11.35
C ALA A 185 3.81 15.41 11.79
N ASN A 186 3.18 14.49 11.06
CA ASN A 186 1.85 13.95 11.37
C ASN A 186 1.91 12.50 11.90
N GLU A 187 3.09 12.03 12.32
CA GLU A 187 3.30 10.73 12.99
C GLU A 187 2.92 9.49 12.15
N TYR A 188 2.94 9.60 10.81
CA TYR A 188 2.78 8.47 9.89
C TYR A 188 4.09 7.70 9.70
N ILE A 189 4.58 7.07 10.77
CA ILE A 189 5.90 6.41 10.84
C ILE A 189 6.11 5.41 9.69
N GLN A 190 5.10 4.61 9.38
CA GLN A 190 5.18 3.61 8.31
C GLN A 190 5.34 4.23 6.91
N GLU A 191 4.78 5.41 6.69
CA GLU A 191 4.87 6.11 5.42
C GLU A 191 6.09 7.02 5.34
N GLU A 192 6.55 7.55 6.47
CA GLU A 192 7.89 8.15 6.59
C GLU A 192 8.96 7.11 6.21
N ALA A 193 8.89 5.90 6.77
CA ALA A 193 9.83 4.82 6.47
C ALA A 193 9.82 4.44 4.98
N LEU A 194 8.63 4.23 4.42
CA LEU A 194 8.46 3.93 3.00
C LEU A 194 9.00 5.05 2.09
N ALA A 195 8.70 6.31 2.41
CA ALA A 195 9.19 7.45 1.64
C ALA A 195 10.72 7.56 1.70
N ASN A 196 11.34 7.29 2.86
CA ASN A 196 12.80 7.27 2.99
C ASN A 196 13.43 6.12 2.18
N GLU A 197 12.85 4.92 2.20
CA GLU A 197 13.34 3.78 1.42
C GLU A 197 13.29 4.08 -0.09
N LEU A 198 12.17 4.62 -0.58
CA LEU A 198 12.02 4.99 -1.99
C LEU A 198 12.97 6.13 -2.39
N ALA A 199 13.16 7.12 -1.52
CA ALA A 199 14.14 8.18 -1.74
C ALA A 199 15.58 7.63 -1.84
N ALA A 200 15.94 6.70 -0.97
CA ALA A 200 17.26 6.05 -1.00
C ALA A 200 17.48 5.29 -2.32
N LYS A 201 16.49 4.52 -2.78
CA LYS A 201 16.54 3.84 -4.09
C LYS A 201 16.69 4.82 -5.25
N PHE A 202 15.89 5.89 -5.26
CA PHE A 202 16.00 6.97 -6.25
C PHE A 202 17.42 7.54 -6.33
N TYR A 203 18.09 7.76 -5.19
CA TYR A 203 19.46 8.27 -5.17
C TYR A 203 20.50 7.23 -5.59
N LEU A 204 20.27 5.94 -5.30
CA LEU A 204 21.09 4.83 -5.78
C LEU A 204 21.01 4.73 -7.31
N ASP A 205 19.80 4.76 -7.87
CA ASP A 205 19.56 4.67 -9.33
C ASP A 205 20.14 5.87 -10.08
N TRP A 206 20.16 7.04 -9.45
CA TRP A 206 20.84 8.21 -10.00
C TRP A 206 22.38 8.13 -9.88
N GLY A 207 22.94 7.21 -9.10
CA GLY A 207 24.38 7.10 -8.87
C GLY A 207 24.94 8.10 -7.87
N LYS A 208 24.10 8.73 -7.03
CA LYS A 208 24.55 9.68 -5.99
C LYS A 208 25.02 9.01 -4.70
N ALA A 209 24.70 7.74 -4.48
CA ALA A 209 25.12 7.04 -3.26
C ALA A 209 26.65 6.96 -3.10
N ALA A 210 27.40 6.84 -4.21
CA ALA A 210 28.87 6.83 -4.15
C ALA A 210 29.45 8.17 -3.68
N HIS A 211 28.79 9.29 -4.01
CA HIS A 211 29.33 10.62 -3.72
C HIS A 211 28.99 11.15 -2.32
N CYS A 212 27.89 10.69 -1.72
CA CYS A 212 27.48 11.12 -0.37
C CYS A 212 28.16 10.33 0.76
N TRP A 213 28.66 9.11 0.48
CA TRP A 213 29.26 8.23 1.51
C TRP A 213 30.79 8.09 1.41
N GLY A 214 31.44 8.76 0.46
CA GLY A 214 32.90 8.79 0.37
C GLY A 214 33.55 7.40 0.20
N LEU A 215 32.83 6.43 -0.38
CA LEU A 215 33.40 5.14 -0.71
C LEU A 215 34.03 5.23 -2.11
N PRO A 216 35.34 5.00 -2.25
CA PRO A 216 36.00 5.01 -3.56
C PRO A 216 35.56 3.81 -4.40
N ASP A 217 35.61 4.02 -5.72
CA ASP A 217 35.30 3.04 -6.78
C ASP A 217 36.04 1.70 -6.63
#